data_AF-A0AAJ1B2M1-F1
#
_entry.id   AF-A0AAJ1B2M1-F1
#
_cell.length_a   1.000
_cell.length_b   1.000
_cell.length_c   1.000
_cell.angle_alpha   90.00
_cell.angle_beta   90.00
_cell.angle_gamma   90.00
#
_symmetry.space_group_name_H-M   'P 1'
#
loop_
_entity.id
_entity.type
_entity.pdbx_description
1 polymer ?
#
loop_
_entity_poly.entity_id
_entity_poly.type
_entity_poly.pdbx_seq_one_letter_code
_entity_poly.pdbx_strand_id
1 'polypeptide(L)'
;ANLGGTPLVVTKNKKVLGVIHLKDIIKQGVKEKFADLRKMGIKTVMITGDNPLTAAAIAAEAGVDDFLAEATPEGKLEMIRELQAK
;
A
#
# COMPACT_ATOMS: atom_id res chain seq x y z
N ALA A 1 -5.86 10.12 13.26
CA ALA A 1 -5.10 8.88 13.52
C ALA A 1 -5.01 7.94 12.31
N ASN A 2 -5.87 8.06 11.28
CA ASN A 2 -5.97 7.06 10.19
C ASN A 2 -5.41 7.54 8.84
N LEU A 3 -4.26 8.22 8.82
CA LEU A 3 -3.69 8.82 7.60
C LEU A 3 -2.80 7.87 6.78
N GLY A 4 -2.71 6.58 7.13
CA GLY A 4 -1.99 5.59 6.32
C GLY A 4 -0.46 5.71 6.33
N GLY A 5 0.11 6.35 7.34
CA GLY A 5 1.56 6.48 7.51
C GLY A 5 2.05 5.92 8.85
N THR A 6 3.34 5.66 8.94
CA THR A 6 4.00 5.07 10.11
C THR A 6 4.42 6.17 11.09
N PRO A 7 3.82 6.25 12.30
CA PRO A 7 4.24 7.21 13.31
C PRO A 7 5.51 6.73 14.02
N LEU A 8 6.57 7.52 13.95
CA LEU A 8 7.81 7.29 14.69
C LEU A 8 7.86 8.23 15.91
N VAL A 9 7.84 7.66 17.11
CA VAL A 9 7.93 8.44 18.36
C VAL A 9 9.40 8.77 18.65
N VAL A 10 9.69 10.06 18.85
CA VAL A 10 11.03 10.54 19.20
C VAL A 10 11.12 10.74 20.70
N THR A 11 12.12 10.16 21.35
CA THR A 11 12.36 10.32 22.80
C THR A 11 13.81 10.72 23.09
N LYS A 12 14.01 11.46 24.17
CA LYS A 12 15.34 11.76 24.73
C LYS A 12 15.27 11.63 26.24
N ASN A 13 16.17 10.86 26.84
CA ASN A 13 16.22 10.61 28.29
C ASN A 13 14.85 10.18 28.86
N LYS A 14 14.17 9.24 28.18
CA LYS A 14 12.82 8.75 28.53
C LYS A 14 11.69 9.79 28.47
N LYS A 15 11.96 11.00 27.96
CA LYS A 15 10.93 12.03 27.70
C LYS A 15 10.54 12.00 26.22
N VAL A 16 9.24 11.93 25.94
CA VAL A 16 8.70 12.08 24.57
C VAL A 16 8.93 13.51 24.09
N LEU A 17 9.54 13.65 22.92
CA LEU A 17 9.80 14.95 22.28
C LEU A 17 8.78 15.27 21.19
N GLY A 18 8.22 14.24 20.55
CA GLY A 18 7.24 14.41 19.48
C GLY A 18 7.08 13.13 18.64
N VAL A 19 6.38 13.27 17.52
CA VAL A 19 6.13 12.20 16.55
C VAL A 19 6.53 12.69 15.15
N ILE A 20 7.29 11.87 14.43
CA ILE A 20 7.55 12.06 13.00
C ILE A 20 6.58 11.14 12.25
N HIS A 21 5.81 11.69 11.33
CA HIS A 21 4.92 10.91 10.49
C HIS A 21 5.61 10.57 9.17
N LEU A 22 5.89 9.28 8.94
CA LEU A 22 6.41 8.80 7.65
C LEU A 22 5.26 8.32 6.78
N LYS A 23 5.24 8.78 5.53
CA LYS A 23 4.29 8.35 4.52
C LYS A 23 5.04 8.05 3.22
N ASP A 24 4.67 6.97 2.54
CA ASP A 24 5.13 6.71 1.19
C ASP A 24 4.48 7.65 0.18
N ILE A 25 5.31 8.22 -0.69
CA ILE A 25 4.86 9.14 -1.73
C ILE A 25 4.51 8.33 -2.98
N ILE A 26 3.23 8.39 -3.37
CA ILE A 26 2.78 7.84 -4.65
C ILE A 26 3.34 8.70 -5.77
N LYS A 27 3.92 8.05 -6.78
CA LYS A 27 4.43 8.75 -7.96
C LYS A 27 3.29 9.50 -8.64
N GLN A 28 3.55 10.71 -9.09
CA GLN A 28 2.59 11.48 -9.88
C GLN A 28 2.19 10.71 -11.14
N GLY A 29 0.91 10.77 -11.51
CA GLY A 29 0.39 10.09 -12.69
C GLY A 29 -0.04 8.63 -12.50
N VAL A 30 0.26 8.00 -11.35
CA VAL A 30 -0.04 6.57 -11.12
C VAL A 30 -1.54 6.29 -11.18
N LYS A 31 -2.35 7.18 -10.60
CA LYS A 31 -3.80 7.03 -10.57
C LYS A 31 -4.41 7.06 -11.97
N GLU A 32 -3.95 7.99 -12.80
CA GLU A 32 -4.34 8.12 -14.19
C GLU A 32 -3.92 6.87 -14.98
N LYS A 33 -2.72 6.34 -14.74
CA LYS A 33 -2.23 5.12 -15.39
C LYS A 33 -3.07 3.89 -15.02
N PHE A 34 -3.45 3.72 -13.75
CA PHE A 34 -4.34 2.62 -13.37
C PHE A 34 -5.75 2.79 -13.94
N ALA A 35 -6.25 4.02 -14.05
CA ALA A 35 -7.52 4.28 -14.73
C ALA A 35 -7.47 3.90 -16.22
N ASP A 36 -6.36 4.19 -16.92
CA ASP A 36 -6.18 3.80 -18.32
C ASP A 36 -6.06 2.28 -18.49
N LEU A 37 -5.31 1.59 -17.62
CA LEU A 37 -5.25 0.13 -17.61
C LEU A 37 -6.62 -0.51 -17.40
N ARG A 38 -7.43 0.07 -16.50
CA ARG A 38 -8.81 -0.38 -16.26
C ARG A 38 -9.69 -0.22 -17.50
N LYS A 39 -9.57 0.88 -18.24
CA LYS A 39 -10.27 1.07 -19.53
C LYS A 39 -9.83 0.06 -20.60
N MET A 40 -8.59 -0.42 -20.53
CA MET A 40 -8.08 -1.49 -21.39
C MET A 40 -8.52 -2.90 -20.95
N GLY A 41 -9.29 -3.02 -19.86
CA GLY A 41 -9.73 -4.29 -19.30
C GLY A 41 -8.67 -5.00 -18.44
N ILE A 42 -7.61 -4.30 -18.03
CA ILE A 42 -6.54 -4.85 -17.19
C ILE A 42 -6.84 -4.53 -15.72
N LYS A 43 -6.98 -5.57 -14.88
CA LYS A 43 -7.15 -5.43 -13.43
C LYS A 43 -5.80 -5.20 -12.76
N THR A 44 -5.74 -4.24 -11.84
CA THR A 44 -4.55 -3.85 -11.09
C THR A 44 -4.68 -4.27 -9.62
N VAL A 45 -3.76 -5.10 -9.13
CA VAL A 45 -3.75 -5.60 -7.75
C VAL A 45 -2.44 -5.20 -7.08
N MET A 46 -2.52 -4.51 -5.95
CA MET A 46 -1.34 -4.17 -5.15
C MET A 46 -0.99 -5.30 -4.18
N ILE A 47 0.29 -5.67 -4.08
CA ILE A 47 0.75 -6.68 -3.12
C ILE A 47 1.87 -6.07 -2.28
N THR A 48 1.63 -5.86 -0.98
CA THR A 48 2.59 -5.23 -0.06
C THR A 48 2.77 -6.04 1.22
N GLY A 49 3.94 -5.88 1.85
CA GLY A 49 4.22 -6.41 3.20
C GLY A 49 3.76 -5.46 4.32
N ASP A 50 3.23 -4.28 3.98
CA ASP A 50 2.73 -3.33 4.97
C ASP A 50 1.48 -3.85 5.69
N ASN A 51 1.22 -3.27 6.86
CA ASN A 51 -0.02 -3.53 7.60
C ASN A 51 -1.26 -3.09 6.78
N PRO A 52 -2.46 -3.65 7.08
CA PRO A 52 -3.67 -3.40 6.30
C PRO A 52 -4.11 -1.93 6.24
N LEU A 53 -3.85 -1.15 7.29
CA LEU A 53 -4.27 0.25 7.35
C LEU A 53 -3.43 1.14 6.42
N THR A 54 -2.12 0.94 6.40
CA THR A 54 -1.20 1.59 5.45
C THR A 54 -1.52 1.17 4.02
N ALA A 55 -1.67 -0.14 3.79
CA ALA A 55 -1.98 -0.69 2.46
C ALA A 55 -3.30 -0.14 1.90
N ALA A 56 -4.36 -0.08 2.72
CA ALA A 56 -5.66 0.46 2.29
C ALA A 56 -5.57 1.94 1.90
N ALA A 57 -4.84 2.74 2.68
CA ALA A 57 -4.66 4.16 2.39
C ALA A 57 -3.90 4.39 1.08
N ILE A 58 -2.80 3.65 0.88
CA ILE A 58 -2.01 3.69 -0.35
C ILE A 58 -2.84 3.21 -1.55
N ALA A 59 -3.59 2.11 -1.40
CA ALA A 59 -4.43 1.56 -2.45
C ALA A 59 -5.49 2.58 -2.91
N ALA A 60 -6.16 3.24 -1.95
CA ALA A 60 -7.18 4.24 -2.23
C ALA A 60 -6.59 5.49 -2.92
N GLU A 61 -5.40 5.94 -2.50
CA GLU A 61 -4.70 7.06 -3.10
C GLU A 61 -4.22 6.74 -4.53
N ALA A 62 -3.65 5.56 -4.71
CA ALA A 62 -3.15 5.09 -6.00
C ALA A 62 -4.27 4.73 -6.99
N GLY A 63 -5.43 4.28 -6.51
CA GLY A 63 -6.57 3.92 -7.36
C GLY A 63 -6.47 2.52 -7.99
N VAL A 64 -5.84 1.57 -7.29
CA VAL A 64 -5.81 0.15 -7.71
C VAL A 64 -7.19 -0.51 -7.57
N ASP A 65 -7.40 -1.65 -8.22
CA ASP A 65 -8.68 -2.39 -8.13
C ASP A 65 -8.79 -3.24 -6.87
N ASP A 66 -7.65 -3.70 -6.35
CA ASP A 66 -7.59 -4.63 -5.21
C ASP A 66 -6.23 -4.53 -4.50
N PHE A 67 -6.14 -5.04 -3.27
CA PHE A 67 -4.85 -5.14 -2.58
C PHE A 67 -4.75 -6.32 -1.61
N LEU A 68 -3.52 -6.82 -1.46
CA LEU A 68 -3.11 -7.76 -0.42
C LEU A 68 -2.09 -7.09 0.49
N ALA A 69 -2.43 -6.98 1.78
CA ALA A 69 -1.55 -6.49 2.83
C ALA A 69 -0.86 -7.65 3.56
N GLU A 70 0.20 -7.35 4.31
CA GLU A 70 0.98 -8.33 5.09
C GLU A 70 1.44 -9.56 4.27
N ALA A 71 1.68 -9.35 2.98
CA ALA A 71 2.03 -10.44 2.07
C ALA A 71 3.44 -10.96 2.37
N THR A 72 3.52 -12.21 2.85
CA THR A 72 4.77 -12.97 2.92
C THR A 72 5.32 -13.22 1.51
N PRO A 73 6.64 -13.46 1.35
CA PRO A 73 7.21 -13.83 0.05
C PRO A 73 6.46 -14.97 -0.63
N GLU A 74 6.06 -15.99 0.13
CA GLU A 74 5.28 -17.14 -0.33
C GLU A 74 3.88 -16.73 -0.76
N GLY A 75 3.19 -15.91 0.05
CA GLY A 75 1.86 -15.40 -0.27
C GLY A 75 1.82 -14.56 -1.54
N LYS A 76 2.91 -13.84 -1.87
CA LYS A 76 3.01 -13.15 -3.18
C LYS A 76 2.98 -14.14 -4.34
N LEU A 77 3.72 -15.25 -4.22
CA LEU A 77 3.80 -16.27 -5.28
C LEU A 77 2.48 -17.03 -5.43
N GLU A 78 1.84 -17.37 -4.31
CA GLU A 78 0.52 -18.02 -4.30
C GLU A 78 -0.53 -17.16 -5.00
N MET A 79 -0.60 -15.87 -4.65
CA MET A 79 -1.54 -14.94 -5.28
C MET A 79 -1.33 -14.80 -6.79
N ILE A 80 -0.08 -14.78 -7.26
CA ILE A 80 0.22 -14.75 -8.69
C ILE A 80 -0.32 -16.02 -9.37
N ARG A 81 -0.09 -17.20 -8.78
CA ARG A 81 -0.57 -18.49 -9.33
C ARG A 81 -2.09 -18.57 -9.35
N GLU A 82 -2.77 -18.12 -8.30
CA GLU A 82 -4.23 -18.07 -8.26
C GLU A 82 -4.83 -17.16 -9.32
N LEU A 83 -4.22 -16.00 -9.56
CA LEU A 83 -4.65 -15.08 -10.61
C LEU A 83 -4.39 -15.64 -12.02
N GLN A 84 -3.31 -16.39 -12.22
CA GLN A 84 -2.99 -17.05 -13.50
C GLN A 84 -3.87 -18.25 -13.81
N ALA A 85 -4.41 -18.91 -12.79
CA ALA A 85 -5.30 -20.06 -12.95
C ALA A 85 -6.77 -19.67 -13.23
N LYS A 86 -7.10 -18.38 -13.19
CA LYS A 86 -8.41 -17.82 -13.55
C LYS A 86 -8.47 -17.45 -15.03
#